data_AF-A0A7H4LKB4-F1
#
_entry.id   AF-A0A7H4LKB4-F1
#
_cell.length_a   1.000
_cell.length_b   1.000
_cell.length_c   1.000
_cell.angle_alpha   90.00
_cell.angle_beta   90.00
_cell.angle_gamma   90.00
#
_symmetry.space_group_name_H-M   'P 1'
#
loop_
_entity.id
_entity.type
_entity.pdbx_description
1 polymer ?
#
loop_
_entity_poly.entity_id
_entity_poly.type
_entity_poly.pdbx_seq_one_letter_code
_entity_poly.pdbx_strand_id
1 'polypeptide(L)'
;MTHKPDAPFLNNPIEHYHAMETIFGTTGAKGMNARSGNNLLSIDVDDEENGEVNGEINTSPQVGESAHPKGPPKKKAKVVKVLEDPLGAILKDGFKLVAEALVKSGGDDDDIPDDLWDVVSNLKEFDEEHLAHYYAHLVDNPKTARAFMKLSETNKSVWVSRYVKKNF
;
A
#
# COMPACT_ATOMS: atom_id res chain seq x y z
N MET A 1 4.47 -52.80 32.52
CA MET A 1 4.32 -53.35 31.16
C MET A 1 4.94 -52.37 30.18
N THR A 2 6.04 -52.76 29.56
CA THR A 2 6.71 -52.00 28.49
C THR A 2 5.72 -51.81 27.34
N HIS A 3 5.47 -50.56 26.93
CA HIS A 3 4.63 -50.24 25.79
C HIS A 3 5.29 -50.78 24.51
N LYS A 4 4.95 -52.03 24.17
CA LYS A 4 5.39 -52.77 22.98
C LYS A 4 5.16 -52.06 21.63
N PRO A 5 4.09 -51.24 21.42
CA PRO A 5 3.88 -50.61 20.12
C PRO A 5 4.84 -49.46 19.80
N ASP A 6 5.54 -48.91 20.81
CA ASP A 6 6.44 -47.76 20.62
C ASP A 6 7.91 -48.19 20.40
N ALA A 7 8.20 -49.49 20.58
CA ALA A 7 9.50 -50.09 20.31
C ALA A 7 10.09 -49.80 18.93
N PRO A 8 9.33 -49.77 17.81
CA PRO A 8 9.91 -49.50 16.49
C PRO A 8 10.23 -48.02 16.25
N PHE A 9 9.85 -47.10 17.16
CA PHE A 9 10.14 -45.67 17.04
C PHE A 9 11.28 -45.22 17.98
N LEU A 10 11.72 -46.09 18.88
CA LEU A 10 12.90 -45.88 19.72
C LEU A 10 14.16 -46.20 18.90
N ASN A 11 15.13 -45.28 18.90
CA ASN A 11 16.44 -45.40 18.22
C ASN A 11 16.46 -45.36 16.68
N ASN A 12 15.40 -44.91 16.01
CA ASN A 12 15.49 -44.61 14.58
C ASN A 12 16.17 -43.25 14.39
N PRO A 13 17.15 -43.13 13.47
CA PRO A 13 17.74 -41.84 13.14
C PRO A 13 16.65 -40.93 12.59
N ILE A 14 16.57 -39.71 13.12
CA ILE A 14 15.66 -38.68 12.60
C ILE A 14 16.18 -38.27 11.23
N GLU A 15 15.38 -38.54 10.20
CA GLU A 15 15.68 -38.09 8.84
C GLU A 15 15.85 -36.57 8.83
N HIS A 16 16.91 -36.09 8.17
CA HIS A 16 17.27 -34.67 8.07
C HIS A 16 17.67 -33.96 9.37
N TYR A 17 17.96 -34.67 10.46
CA TYR A 17 18.45 -34.06 11.71
C TYR A 17 19.62 -33.10 11.47
N HIS A 18 20.63 -33.51 10.69
CA HIS A 18 21.80 -32.67 10.39
C HIS A 18 21.48 -31.44 9.52
N ALA A 19 20.46 -31.53 8.65
CA ALA A 19 20.00 -30.39 7.86
C ALA A 19 19.33 -29.35 8.77
N MET A 20 18.52 -29.81 9.72
CA MET A 20 17.90 -28.95 10.74
C MET A 20 18.96 -28.39 11.71
N GLU A 21 19.92 -29.21 12.14
CA GLU A 21 21.07 -28.78 12.96
C GLU A 21 21.88 -27.69 12.26
N THR A 22 22.03 -27.75 10.93
CA THR A 22 22.73 -26.72 10.16
C THR A 22 21.94 -25.40 10.14
N ILE A 23 20.61 -25.45 10.03
CA ILE A 23 19.74 -24.26 10.04
C ILE A 23 19.70 -23.62 11.42
N PHE A 24 19.55 -24.42 12.49
CA PHE A 24 19.36 -23.92 13.85
C PHE A 24 20.65 -23.77 14.67
N GLY A 25 21.70 -24.53 14.34
CA GLY A 25 22.99 -24.53 15.05
C GLY A 25 23.99 -23.50 14.55
N THR A 26 23.79 -22.91 13.36
CA THR A 26 24.71 -21.88 12.81
C THR A 26 24.27 -20.44 13.09
N THR A 27 23.12 -20.22 13.74
CA THR A 27 22.74 -18.88 14.25
C THR A 27 23.40 -18.60 15.60
N GLY A 28 24.72 -18.59 15.59
CA GLY A 28 25.53 -17.94 16.62
C GLY A 28 25.76 -16.47 16.24
N ALA A 29 24.76 -15.60 16.40
CA ALA A 29 24.95 -14.17 16.23
C ALA A 29 24.02 -13.35 17.16
N LYS A 30 24.62 -12.84 18.23
CA LYS A 30 24.21 -11.73 19.12
C LYS A 30 22.82 -11.11 18.86
N GLY A 31 21.82 -11.56 19.62
CA GLY A 31 20.64 -10.74 19.92
C GLY A 31 20.96 -9.70 21.00
N MET A 32 21.52 -8.55 20.62
CA MET A 32 21.34 -7.32 21.41
C MET A 32 20.12 -6.59 20.85
N ASN A 33 18.94 -6.94 21.34
CA ASN A 33 17.77 -6.06 21.44
C ASN A 33 16.62 -6.82 22.13
N ALA A 34 16.67 -6.86 23.46
CA ALA A 34 15.45 -7.01 24.23
C ALA A 34 14.59 -5.76 24.00
N ARG A 35 13.81 -5.71 22.92
CA ARG A 35 12.76 -4.71 22.74
C ARG A 35 11.57 -5.13 23.59
N SER A 36 11.68 -4.85 24.89
CA SER A 36 10.54 -4.87 25.82
C SER A 36 9.51 -3.89 25.29
N GLY A 37 8.33 -4.39 24.95
CA GLY A 37 7.20 -3.56 24.55
C GLY A 37 6.80 -2.63 25.68
N ASN A 38 6.62 -1.35 25.32
CA ASN A 38 5.54 -0.44 25.74
C ASN A 38 6.07 1.00 25.80
N ASN A 39 6.34 1.60 24.64
CA ASN A 39 6.24 3.05 24.52
C ASN A 39 5.03 3.33 23.64
N LEU A 40 3.95 3.79 24.29
CA LEU A 40 2.79 4.37 23.64
C LEU A 40 3.25 5.50 22.72
N LEU A 41 2.73 5.47 21.50
CA LEU A 41 2.86 6.54 20.52
C LEU A 41 2.16 7.79 21.06
N SER A 42 2.88 8.67 21.75
CA SER A 42 2.42 10.05 21.93
C SER A 42 2.85 10.82 20.69
N ILE A 43 1.94 10.91 19.74
CA ILE A 43 2.01 11.88 18.65
C ILE A 43 1.33 13.12 19.22
N ASP A 44 2.11 14.12 19.63
CA ASP A 44 1.54 15.43 19.92
C ASP A 44 1.19 16.03 18.55
N VAL A 45 -0.11 16.00 18.25
CA VAL A 45 -0.71 16.79 17.20
C VAL A 45 -0.76 18.20 17.78
N ASP A 46 0.11 19.09 17.29
CA ASP A 46 -0.05 20.53 17.50
C ASP A 46 -1.32 20.96 16.76
N ASP A 47 -2.45 20.94 17.46
CA ASP A 47 -3.67 21.61 17.06
C ASP A 47 -3.66 23.02 17.65
N GLU A 48 -3.71 23.98 16.75
CA GLU A 48 -3.60 25.40 17.00
C GLU A 48 -4.96 25.94 17.46
N GLU A 49 -5.27 25.96 18.76
CA GLU A 49 -6.29 26.91 19.27
C GLU A 49 -6.20 27.17 20.78
N ASN A 50 -5.79 28.41 21.10
CA ASN A 50 -6.38 29.31 22.11
C ASN A 50 -6.65 28.79 23.55
N GLY A 51 -6.03 29.44 24.54
CA GLY A 51 -6.55 29.41 25.91
C GLY A 51 -5.52 29.60 27.01
N GLU A 52 -5.30 30.86 27.37
CA GLU A 52 -5.05 31.43 28.71
C GLU A 52 -4.60 30.55 29.91
N VAL A 53 -3.80 31.21 30.77
CA VAL A 53 -3.66 31.02 32.24
C VAL A 53 -2.38 30.33 32.73
N ASN A 54 -1.40 31.19 33.06
CA ASN A 54 -0.71 31.32 34.35
C ASN A 54 -0.26 30.04 35.10
N GLY A 55 1.05 29.90 35.32
CA GLY A 55 1.55 28.95 36.32
C GLY A 55 3.07 28.89 36.42
N GLU A 56 3.64 29.85 37.12
CA GLU A 56 5.01 29.93 37.64
C GLU A 56 5.64 28.58 38.05
N ILE A 57 6.86 28.28 37.55
CA ILE A 57 7.90 27.62 38.34
C ILE A 57 9.27 28.21 38.00
N ASN A 58 9.82 28.89 39.01
CA ASN A 58 11.17 29.43 39.05
C ASN A 58 12.25 28.34 39.03
N THR A 59 13.21 28.42 38.12
CA THR A 59 14.61 28.11 38.40
C THR A 59 15.52 29.01 37.55
N SER A 60 16.04 30.06 38.18
CA SER A 60 17.21 30.81 37.70
C SER A 60 18.47 29.95 37.95
N PRO A 61 19.52 30.08 37.12
CA PRO A 61 20.57 30.99 37.55
C PRO A 61 21.00 31.97 36.46
N GLN A 62 21.04 33.22 36.92
CA GLN A 62 21.40 34.46 36.28
C GLN A 62 22.90 34.51 35.94
N VAL A 63 23.25 34.81 34.70
CA VAL A 63 24.49 35.55 34.40
C VAL A 63 24.33 36.42 33.16
N GLY A 64 24.65 37.70 33.31
CA GLY A 64 25.00 38.59 32.20
C GLY A 64 23.93 39.57 31.73
N GLU A 65 23.59 40.57 32.54
CA GLU A 65 23.17 41.86 31.99
C GLU A 65 24.36 42.52 31.28
N SER A 66 24.19 42.85 30.00
CA SER A 66 24.94 43.92 29.37
C SER A 66 23.99 44.63 28.41
N ALA A 67 23.36 45.69 28.91
CA ALA A 67 22.71 46.69 28.08
C ALA A 67 23.76 47.42 27.22
N HIS A 68 23.41 47.74 25.97
CA HIS A 68 23.85 48.85 25.08
C HIS A 68 23.77 48.39 23.60
N PRO A 69 23.66 49.28 22.59
CA PRO A 69 22.70 50.35 22.35
C PRO A 69 21.99 50.16 20.97
N LYS A 70 21.09 51.10 20.60
CA LYS A 70 20.33 51.12 19.32
C LYS A 70 21.23 51.30 18.06
N GLY A 71 20.92 50.54 17.00
CA GLY A 71 21.17 50.84 15.56
C GLY A 71 21.92 49.72 14.79
N PRO A 72 21.68 49.45 13.48
CA PRO A 72 21.21 50.31 12.37
C PRO A 72 19.93 49.81 11.66
N PRO A 73 19.34 50.57 10.69
CA PRO A 73 18.06 50.22 10.06
C PRO A 73 18.11 48.87 9.34
N LYS A 74 17.11 48.03 9.60
CA LYS A 74 16.91 46.73 8.93
C LYS A 74 16.72 46.98 7.42
N LYS A 75 17.78 46.74 6.63
CA LYS A 75 17.64 46.61 5.17
C LYS A 75 16.71 45.43 4.92
N LYS A 76 15.53 45.67 4.37
CA LYS A 76 14.62 44.58 3.97
C LYS A 76 15.33 43.78 2.89
N ALA A 77 15.61 42.51 3.18
CA ALA A 77 16.17 41.59 2.20
C ALA A 77 15.20 41.53 1.02
N LYS A 78 15.72 41.77 -0.19
CA LYS A 78 14.97 41.55 -1.41
C LYS A 78 14.74 40.04 -1.49
N VAL A 79 13.51 39.59 -1.33
CA VAL A 79 13.14 38.18 -1.56
C VAL A 79 13.48 37.90 -3.02
N VAL A 80 14.62 37.23 -3.22
CA VAL A 80 14.95 36.60 -4.48
C VAL A 80 13.90 35.51 -4.63
N LYS A 81 13.03 35.67 -5.64
CA LYS A 81 12.16 34.58 -6.08
C LYS A 81 13.09 33.44 -6.41
N VAL A 82 13.10 32.41 -5.56
CA VAL A 82 13.86 31.19 -5.78
C VAL A 82 13.30 30.62 -7.07
N LEU A 83 14.06 30.83 -8.15
CA LEU A 83 13.94 30.07 -9.38
C LEU A 83 13.97 28.60 -8.92
N GLU A 84 12.93 27.83 -9.28
CA GLU A 84 12.76 26.44 -8.80
C GLU A 84 14.12 25.77 -8.66
N ASP A 85 14.45 25.35 -7.43
CA ASP A 85 15.72 24.70 -7.15
C ASP A 85 15.88 23.54 -8.15
N PRO A 86 16.93 23.54 -8.99
CA PRO A 86 17.12 22.51 -10.01
C PRO A 86 16.98 21.09 -9.43
N LEU A 87 17.37 20.89 -8.17
CA LEU A 87 17.19 19.62 -7.46
C LEU A 87 15.71 19.28 -7.22
N GLY A 88 14.89 20.26 -6.82
CA GLY A 88 13.46 20.10 -6.57
C GLY A 88 12.68 19.76 -7.85
N ALA A 89 13.07 20.35 -8.99
CA ALA A 89 12.50 20.02 -10.29
C ALA A 89 12.80 18.57 -10.68
N ILE A 90 14.07 18.15 -10.58
CA ILE A 90 14.50 16.77 -10.87
C ILE A 90 13.78 15.76 -9.96
N LEU A 91 13.62 16.08 -8.68
CA LEU A 91 12.95 15.20 -7.73
C LEU A 91 11.46 15.04 -8.05
N LYS A 92 10.78 16.13 -8.40
CA LYS A 92 9.37 16.12 -8.81
C LYS A 92 9.18 15.29 -10.09
N ASP A 93 10.05 15.45 -11.07
CA ASP A 93 10.00 14.68 -12.32
C ASP A 93 10.28 13.20 -12.07
N GLY A 94 11.23 12.87 -11.19
CA GLY A 94 11.50 11.50 -10.75
C GLY A 94 10.29 10.86 -10.08
N PHE A 95 9.63 11.56 -9.15
CA PHE A 95 8.40 11.06 -8.52
C PHE A 95 7.25 10.89 -9.51
N LYS A 96 7.10 11.84 -10.46
CA LYS A 96 6.09 11.73 -11.51
C LYS A 96 6.32 10.47 -12.35
N LEU A 97 7.56 10.20 -12.77
CA LEU A 97 7.92 8.99 -13.51
C LEU A 97 7.63 7.72 -12.72
N VAL A 98 7.95 7.69 -11.42
CA VAL A 98 7.65 6.53 -10.56
C VAL A 98 6.15 6.32 -10.38
N ALA A 99 5.38 7.40 -10.20
CA ALA A 99 3.92 7.33 -10.08
C ALA A 99 3.28 6.83 -11.38
N GLU A 100 3.70 7.37 -12.54
CA GLU A 100 3.26 6.92 -13.86
C GLU A 100 3.64 5.45 -14.11
N ALA A 101 4.86 5.06 -13.74
CA ALA A 101 5.33 3.69 -13.86
C ALA A 101 4.54 2.73 -12.95
N LEU A 102 4.16 3.12 -11.74
CA LEU A 102 3.34 2.30 -10.85
C LEU A 102 1.91 2.15 -11.38
N VAL A 103 1.33 3.23 -11.92
CA VAL A 103 0.03 3.18 -12.60
C VAL A 103 0.08 2.23 -13.80
N LYS A 104 1.18 2.23 -14.57
CA LYS A 104 1.42 1.30 -15.68
C LYS A 104 1.83 -0.11 -15.26
N SER A 105 2.48 -0.28 -14.11
CA SER A 105 2.94 -1.59 -13.63
C SER A 105 1.83 -2.40 -12.99
N GLY A 106 0.66 -1.81 -12.76
CA GLY A 106 -0.56 -2.51 -12.35
C GLY A 106 -1.15 -3.38 -13.46
N GLY A 107 -0.30 -4.11 -14.19
CA GLY A 107 -0.62 -4.97 -15.32
C GLY A 107 -1.30 -4.23 -16.47
N ASP A 108 -0.66 -4.21 -17.65
CA ASP A 108 -1.39 -4.20 -18.94
C ASP A 108 -2.14 -5.53 -19.05
N ASP A 109 -3.06 -5.75 -18.12
CA ASP A 109 -3.99 -6.87 -18.09
C ASP A 109 -5.28 -6.39 -18.78
N ASP A 110 -5.08 -5.72 -19.93
CA ASP A 110 -6.11 -5.21 -20.82
C ASP A 110 -6.35 -6.13 -22.02
N ASP A 111 -5.68 -7.29 -22.09
CA ASP A 111 -6.01 -8.34 -23.06
C ASP A 111 -7.49 -8.75 -22.91
N ILE A 112 -8.20 -8.65 -24.02
CA ILE A 112 -9.57 -9.07 -24.19
C ILE A 112 -9.55 -10.53 -24.64
N PRO A 113 -10.34 -11.43 -24.02
CA PRO A 113 -10.42 -12.83 -24.43
C PRO A 113 -10.93 -12.98 -25.88
N ASP A 114 -10.25 -13.78 -26.70
CA ASP A 114 -10.61 -13.98 -28.11
C ASP A 114 -12.00 -14.62 -28.29
N ASP A 115 -12.40 -15.47 -27.34
CA ASP A 115 -13.68 -16.17 -27.29
C ASP A 115 -14.80 -15.37 -26.59
N LEU A 116 -14.56 -14.10 -26.27
CA LEU A 116 -15.53 -13.28 -25.52
C LEU A 116 -16.86 -13.15 -26.26
N TRP A 117 -16.83 -12.86 -27.56
CA TRP A 117 -18.06 -12.71 -28.35
C TRP A 117 -18.81 -14.04 -28.45
N ASP A 118 -18.11 -15.16 -28.62
CA ASP A 118 -18.75 -16.48 -28.67
C ASP A 118 -19.48 -16.78 -27.36
N VAL A 119 -18.88 -16.45 -26.21
CA VAL A 119 -19.53 -16.63 -24.90
C VAL A 119 -20.74 -15.71 -24.72
N VAL A 120 -20.64 -14.43 -25.12
CA VAL A 120 -21.75 -13.47 -25.01
C VAL A 120 -22.90 -13.82 -25.96
N SER A 121 -22.61 -14.17 -27.21
CA SER A 121 -23.61 -14.50 -28.24
C SER A 121 -24.31 -15.84 -28.02
N ASN A 122 -23.72 -16.74 -27.22
CA ASN A 122 -24.36 -17.98 -26.80
C ASN A 122 -25.53 -17.75 -25.81
N LEU A 123 -25.67 -16.57 -25.22
CA LEU A 123 -26.76 -16.23 -24.30
C LEU A 123 -28.06 -15.93 -25.06
N LYS A 124 -28.73 -16.97 -25.56
CA LYS A 124 -29.98 -16.90 -26.34
C LYS A 124 -31.19 -16.32 -25.58
N GLU A 125 -31.02 -16.00 -24.31
CA GLU A 125 -32.04 -15.39 -23.45
C GLU A 125 -32.24 -13.89 -23.73
N PHE A 126 -31.33 -13.27 -24.49
CA PHE A 126 -31.32 -11.83 -24.76
C PHE A 126 -31.31 -11.55 -26.27
N ASP A 127 -31.84 -10.40 -26.66
CA ASP A 127 -31.77 -9.94 -28.04
C ASP A 127 -30.33 -9.64 -28.46
N GLU A 128 -30.03 -9.85 -29.74
CA GLU A 128 -28.68 -9.63 -30.29
C GLU A 128 -28.21 -8.18 -30.13
N GLU A 129 -29.12 -7.20 -30.22
CA GLU A 129 -28.81 -5.78 -29.99
C GLU A 129 -28.31 -5.51 -28.56
N HIS A 130 -28.98 -6.12 -27.57
CA HIS A 130 -28.58 -6.04 -26.16
C HIS A 130 -27.21 -6.70 -25.93
N LEU A 131 -26.98 -7.85 -26.56
CA LEU A 131 -25.72 -8.59 -26.47
C LEU A 131 -24.56 -7.83 -27.14
N ALA A 132 -24.77 -7.24 -28.31
CA ALA A 132 -23.79 -6.41 -29.00
C ALA A 132 -23.42 -5.17 -28.17
N HIS A 133 -24.42 -4.50 -27.58
CA HIS A 133 -24.17 -3.34 -26.72
C HIS A 133 -23.40 -3.73 -25.45
N TYR A 134 -23.75 -4.87 -24.84
CA TYR A 134 -23.01 -5.38 -23.69
C TYR A 134 -21.58 -5.79 -24.06
N TYR A 135 -21.37 -6.40 -25.22
CA TYR A 135 -20.03 -6.74 -25.73
C TYR A 135 -19.16 -5.48 -25.90
N ALA A 136 -19.70 -4.41 -26.49
CA ALA A 136 -18.99 -3.13 -26.60
C ALA A 136 -18.57 -2.60 -25.21
N HIS A 137 -19.45 -2.68 -24.21
CA HIS A 137 -19.11 -2.34 -22.84
C HIS A 137 -17.99 -3.20 -22.25
N LEU A 138 -17.94 -4.50 -22.56
CA LEU A 138 -16.86 -5.38 -22.11
C LEU A 138 -15.53 -5.09 -22.81
N VAL A 139 -15.55 -4.77 -24.11
CA VAL A 139 -14.35 -4.37 -24.88
C VAL A 139 -13.75 -3.09 -24.31
N ASP A 140 -14.58 -2.11 -23.95
CA ASP A 140 -14.13 -0.86 -23.30
C ASP A 140 -13.64 -1.08 -21.86
N ASN A 141 -13.96 -2.24 -21.26
CA ASN A 141 -13.62 -2.58 -19.88
C ASN A 141 -13.01 -3.99 -19.77
N PRO A 142 -11.75 -4.20 -20.20
CA PRO A 142 -11.12 -5.52 -20.25
C PRO A 142 -11.12 -6.28 -18.92
N LYS A 143 -10.98 -5.58 -17.80
CA LYS A 143 -11.08 -6.16 -16.45
C LYS A 143 -12.45 -6.78 -16.19
N THR A 144 -13.51 -6.11 -16.64
CA THR A 144 -14.89 -6.61 -16.57
C THR A 144 -15.08 -7.78 -17.51
N ALA A 145 -14.54 -7.74 -18.74
CA ALA A 145 -14.59 -8.85 -19.68
C ALA A 145 -13.98 -10.13 -19.11
N ARG A 146 -12.79 -10.03 -18.50
CA ARG A 146 -12.14 -11.18 -17.84
C ARG A 146 -12.93 -11.71 -16.66
N ALA A 147 -13.46 -10.81 -15.83
CA ALA A 147 -14.29 -11.21 -14.70
C ALA A 147 -15.54 -11.96 -15.20
N PHE A 148 -16.17 -11.45 -16.25
CA PHE A 148 -17.31 -12.08 -16.91
C PHE A 148 -16.97 -13.49 -17.41
N MET A 149 -15.82 -13.69 -18.06
CA MET A 149 -15.42 -15.02 -18.57
C MET A 149 -15.29 -16.08 -17.48
N LYS A 150 -14.86 -15.69 -16.28
CA LYS A 150 -14.71 -16.59 -15.11
C LYS A 150 -16.05 -17.02 -14.48
N LEU A 151 -17.15 -16.37 -14.83
CA LEU A 151 -18.47 -16.68 -14.26
C LEU A 151 -19.08 -17.95 -14.86
N SER A 152 -19.93 -18.62 -14.08
CA SER A 152 -20.85 -19.63 -14.60
C SER A 152 -21.87 -19.00 -15.53
N GLU A 153 -22.46 -19.80 -16.43
CA GLU A 153 -23.46 -19.35 -17.41
C GLU A 153 -24.64 -18.61 -16.75
N THR A 154 -25.18 -19.13 -15.64
CA THR A 154 -26.25 -18.46 -14.88
C THR A 154 -25.85 -17.06 -14.40
N ASN A 155 -24.61 -16.90 -13.92
CA ASN A 155 -24.11 -15.61 -13.44
C ASN A 155 -23.84 -14.65 -14.60
N LYS A 156 -23.42 -15.16 -15.77
CA LYS A 156 -23.29 -14.37 -17.00
C LYS A 156 -24.66 -13.81 -17.41
N SER A 157 -25.71 -14.63 -17.44
CA SER A 157 -27.08 -14.16 -17.70
C SER A 157 -27.51 -13.08 -16.70
N VAL A 158 -27.25 -13.24 -15.40
CA VAL A 158 -27.59 -12.23 -14.38
C VAL A 158 -26.89 -10.90 -14.64
N TRP A 159 -25.62 -10.94 -15.04
CA TRP A 159 -24.84 -9.73 -15.37
C TRP A 159 -25.41 -9.01 -16.59
N VAL A 160 -25.68 -9.74 -17.67
CA VAL A 160 -26.32 -9.18 -18.87
C VAL A 160 -27.69 -8.62 -18.52
N SER A 161 -28.54 -9.36 -17.81
CA SER A 161 -29.86 -8.90 -17.38
C SER A 161 -29.81 -7.59 -16.58
N ARG A 162 -28.88 -7.49 -15.62
CA ARG A 162 -28.68 -6.26 -14.83
C ARG A 162 -28.22 -5.10 -15.72
N TYR A 163 -27.33 -5.37 -16.67
CA TYR A 163 -26.84 -4.37 -17.61
C TYR A 163 -27.96 -3.88 -18.54
N VAL A 164 -28.71 -4.80 -19.14
CA VAL A 164 -29.82 -4.48 -20.04
C VAL A 164 -30.84 -3.62 -19.31
N LYS A 165 -31.32 -4.05 -18.13
CA LYS A 165 -32.28 -3.29 -17.31
C LYS A 165 -31.81 -1.87 -16.93
N LYS A 166 -30.50 -1.63 -16.94
CA LYS A 166 -29.92 -0.31 -16.60
C LYS A 166 -29.83 0.60 -17.83
N ASN A 167 -29.63 0.04 -19.03
CA ASN A 167 -29.32 0.80 -20.24
C ASN A 167 -30.47 0.84 -21.25
N PHE A 168 -31.51 0.00 -21.07
CA PHE A 168 -32.69 -0.14 -21.91
C PHE A 168 -33.94 -0.18 -21.03
#